data_AF-A0A9D9M158-F1
#
_entry.id   AF-A0A9D9M158-F1
#
_cell.length_a   1.000
_cell.length_b   1.000
_cell.length_c   1.000
_cell.angle_alpha   90.00
_cell.angle_beta   90.00
_cell.angle_gamma   90.00
#
_symmetry.space_group_name_H-M   'P 1'
#
loop_
_entity.id
_entity.type
_entity.pdbx_description
1 polymer ?
#
loop_
_entity_poly.entity_id
_entity_poly.type
_entity_poly.pdbx_seq_one_letter_code
_entity_poly.pdbx_strand_id
1 'polypeptide(L)'
;MDIAIVIVMLKESNWLTSVNISIALIILMFGTISLVSLLFYILFHGDFEDQMASIPLNKKNLGMSFRMRFILTGFFGMIGTTFVCGAPLINAIEKYIQLKSILLPQIVPTLIICLVIGIIDYYALTRDSLITIRRIENLSEKLAQGDYTNTDVKLRSRDELGILANHINTFSETTKTLIANILDSVETTSDTAAALSKDAEDTKSQTSLISSSLNTVTAEIENQTAGITETQAAINQITSNISVLNKSIEAQAANVTQASAAVEQMVANIHSVTNILDKNTEAVKQLDAAANEGQKKVDDAVTTAKAIYAESEGLLEASTIIQHIAEQTNLLAMNAAIEAAHAGEAGKGFSVVADEIRKLAEDSNEQSKRISTHLQELGASISNVAANTQQVQSHFETIFGLTNTVKMQEHQIMTAMQEQDEGSSQVLEAMKEINNITCAVKENSEEILTGSKEINIEVSKLADGTNSITDA
;
A
#
# COMPACT_ATOMS: atom_id res chain seq x y z
N MET A 1 56.42 -107.28 38.21
CA MET A 1 56.63 -108.54 38.93
C MET A 1 56.67 -109.75 38.00
N ASP A 2 56.43 -109.62 36.68
CA ASP A 2 56.32 -110.80 35.79
C ASP A 2 57.49 -111.02 34.81
N ILE A 3 58.54 -110.18 34.81
CA ILE A 3 59.70 -110.38 33.92
C ILE A 3 60.50 -111.62 34.33
N ALA A 4 60.66 -111.84 35.64
CA ALA A 4 61.35 -113.03 36.16
C ALA A 4 60.60 -114.33 35.82
N ILE A 5 59.26 -114.30 35.78
CA ILE A 5 58.41 -115.46 35.47
C ILE A 5 58.49 -115.82 33.99
N VAL A 6 58.44 -114.81 33.11
CA VAL A 6 58.64 -115.01 31.66
C VAL A 6 60.04 -115.56 31.37
N ILE A 7 61.06 -115.07 32.08
CA ILE A 7 62.45 -115.57 31.96
C ILE A 7 62.58 -117.04 32.38
N VAL A 8 61.89 -117.45 33.46
CA VAL A 8 61.90 -118.85 33.92
C VAL A 8 61.15 -119.77 32.94
N MET A 9 60.00 -119.36 32.42
CA MET A 9 59.25 -120.15 31.44
C MET A 9 59.98 -120.31 30.09
N LEU A 10 60.65 -119.25 29.62
CA LEU A 10 61.47 -119.32 28.40
C LEU A 10 62.69 -120.24 28.57
N LYS A 11 63.25 -120.30 29.80
CA LYS A 11 64.33 -121.23 30.14
C LYS A 11 63.85 -122.69 30.20
N GLU A 12 62.66 -122.96 30.73
CA GLU A 12 62.06 -124.31 30.74
C GLU A 12 61.70 -124.80 29.33
N SER A 13 61.37 -123.89 28.41
CA SER A 13 61.04 -124.22 27.01
C SER A 13 62.24 -124.49 26.08
N ASN A 14 63.47 -124.51 26.60
CA ASN A 14 64.73 -124.73 25.84
C ASN A 14 65.05 -123.70 24.73
N TRP A 15 64.30 -122.59 24.65
CA TRP A 15 64.54 -121.53 23.65
C TRP A 15 65.66 -120.55 24.04
N LEU A 16 66.05 -120.50 25.32
CA LEU A 16 67.10 -119.60 25.80
C LEU A 16 68.14 -120.39 26.61
N THR A 17 69.35 -120.46 26.08
CA THR A 17 70.48 -121.16 26.70
C THR A 17 71.06 -120.41 27.91
N SER A 18 70.72 -119.13 28.12
CA SER A 18 71.17 -118.35 29.28
C SER A 18 70.23 -117.19 29.71
N VAL A 19 70.23 -116.85 31.00
CA VAL A 19 69.38 -115.80 31.59
C VAL A 19 69.89 -114.39 31.23
N ASN A 20 71.20 -114.17 31.16
CA ASN A 20 71.74 -112.83 30.90
C ASN A 20 71.61 -112.41 29.42
N ILE A 21 71.66 -113.34 28.46
CA ILE A 21 71.38 -113.03 27.04
C ILE A 21 69.94 -112.52 26.87
N SER A 22 68.99 -113.12 27.59
CA SER A 22 67.58 -112.72 27.58
C SER A 22 67.40 -111.30 28.09
N ILE A 23 68.09 -110.94 29.19
CA ILE A 23 68.07 -109.59 29.77
C ILE A 23 68.71 -108.57 28.80
N ALA A 24 69.84 -108.91 28.17
CA ALA A 24 70.51 -108.03 27.21
C ALA A 24 69.65 -107.72 25.97
N LEU A 25 68.94 -108.73 25.43
CA LEU A 25 68.02 -108.54 24.29
C LEU A 25 66.83 -107.65 24.64
N ILE A 26 66.24 -107.83 25.83
CA ILE A 26 65.14 -106.98 26.31
C ILE A 26 65.60 -105.52 26.45
N ILE A 27 66.76 -105.29 27.06
CA ILE A 27 67.34 -103.95 27.22
C ILE A 27 67.62 -103.30 25.85
N LEU A 28 68.16 -104.05 24.89
CA LEU A 28 68.39 -103.57 23.52
C LEU A 28 67.08 -103.21 22.81
N MET A 29 66.02 -104.02 22.95
CA MET A 29 64.70 -103.71 22.40
C MET A 29 64.11 -102.44 23.01
N PHE A 30 64.15 -102.29 24.34
CA PHE A 30 63.67 -101.06 24.99
C PHE A 30 64.45 -99.82 24.56
N GLY A 31 65.78 -99.94 24.45
CA GLY A 31 66.63 -98.83 24.01
C GLY A 31 66.37 -98.41 22.56
N THR A 32 66.22 -99.37 21.65
CA THR A 32 65.92 -99.12 20.24
C THR A 32 64.50 -98.57 20.04
N ILE A 33 63.50 -99.08 20.76
CA ILE A 33 62.14 -98.55 20.76
C ILE A 33 62.13 -97.09 21.24
N SER A 34 62.86 -96.77 22.32
CA SER A 34 62.96 -95.40 22.85
C SER A 34 63.51 -94.41 21.83
N LEU A 35 64.57 -94.78 21.09
CA LEU A 35 65.19 -93.92 20.07
C LEU A 35 64.33 -93.79 18.80
N VAL A 36 63.81 -94.91 18.27
CA VAL A 36 63.02 -94.88 17.02
C VAL A 36 61.66 -94.21 17.24
N SER A 37 61.02 -94.43 18.39
CA SER A 37 59.76 -93.75 18.73
C SER A 37 59.95 -92.25 18.90
N LEU A 38 61.13 -91.80 19.36
CA LEU A 38 61.45 -90.37 19.49
C LEU A 38 61.54 -89.69 18.13
N LEU A 39 62.27 -90.30 17.20
CA LEU A 39 62.38 -89.82 15.82
C LEU A 39 61.02 -89.76 15.14
N PHE A 40 60.19 -90.79 15.33
CA PHE A 40 58.84 -90.83 14.75
C PHE A 40 57.92 -89.76 15.35
N TYR A 41 58.01 -89.52 16.67
CA TYR A 41 57.30 -88.43 17.33
C TYR A 41 57.68 -87.09 16.72
N ILE A 42 58.97 -86.76 16.62
CA ILE A 42 59.40 -85.43 16.14
C ILE A 42 59.00 -85.19 14.68
N LEU A 43 59.15 -86.20 13.82
CA LEU A 43 58.78 -86.08 12.40
C LEU A 43 57.28 -85.95 12.19
N PHE A 44 56.47 -86.73 12.93
CA PHE A 44 55.02 -86.77 12.73
C PHE A 44 54.25 -85.72 13.55
N HIS A 45 54.85 -85.19 14.61
CA HIS A 45 54.21 -84.21 15.49
C HIS A 45 53.81 -82.92 14.76
N GLY A 46 54.67 -82.42 13.86
CA GLY A 46 54.36 -81.23 13.08
C GLY A 46 53.15 -81.42 12.15
N ASP A 47 53.08 -82.54 11.45
CA ASP A 47 51.97 -82.87 10.55
C ASP A 47 50.66 -83.13 11.32
N PHE A 48 50.76 -83.72 12.52
CA PHE A 48 49.62 -83.92 13.41
C PHE A 48 49.06 -82.60 13.95
N GLU A 49 49.93 -81.66 14.32
CA GLU A 49 49.52 -80.33 14.79
C GLU A 49 48.90 -79.51 13.65
N ASP A 50 49.42 -79.62 12.42
CA ASP A 50 48.80 -79.02 11.22
C ASP A 50 47.38 -79.58 10.98
N GLN A 51 47.15 -80.87 11.20
CA GLN A 51 45.81 -81.47 11.11
C GLN A 51 44.87 -81.03 12.25
N MET A 52 45.43 -80.68 13.40
CA MET A 52 44.71 -80.17 14.57
C MET A 52 44.39 -78.66 14.50
N ALA A 53 44.79 -77.97 13.42
CA ALA A 53 44.62 -76.52 13.26
C ALA A 53 43.17 -76.02 13.35
N SER A 54 42.18 -76.90 13.14
CA SER A 54 40.76 -76.57 13.30
C SER A 54 40.30 -76.41 14.75
N ILE A 55 41.11 -76.85 15.73
CA ILE A 55 40.76 -76.74 17.15
C ILE A 55 41.31 -75.43 17.71
N PRO A 56 40.48 -74.57 18.33
CA PRO A 56 40.94 -73.30 18.87
C PRO A 56 42.02 -73.48 19.93
N LEU A 57 43.10 -72.70 19.78
CA LEU A 57 44.32 -72.76 20.57
C LEU A 57 44.17 -71.84 21.79
N ASN A 58 43.72 -72.42 22.90
CA ASN A 58 43.52 -71.74 24.17
C ASN A 58 44.40 -72.38 25.25
N LYS A 59 44.67 -71.66 26.35
CA LYS A 59 45.44 -72.20 27.50
C LYS A 59 44.92 -73.53 28.07
N LYS A 60 43.67 -73.91 27.78
CA LYS A 60 43.06 -75.19 28.21
C LYS A 60 43.39 -76.38 27.29
N ASN A 61 43.74 -76.12 26.03
CA ASN A 61 43.99 -77.12 25.00
C ASN A 61 45.46 -77.09 24.55
N LEU A 62 46.36 -76.82 25.49
CA LEU A 62 47.80 -76.84 25.26
C LEU A 62 48.28 -78.28 25.11
N GLY A 63 49.07 -78.52 24.08
CA GLY A 63 49.88 -79.72 24.00
C GLY A 63 51.02 -79.68 25.02
N MET A 64 51.96 -80.61 24.87
CA MET A 64 53.19 -80.60 25.66
C MET A 64 53.95 -79.28 25.45
N SER A 65 54.36 -78.62 26.54
CA SER A 65 55.08 -77.35 26.46
C SER A 65 56.39 -77.49 25.68
N PHE A 66 56.83 -76.40 25.07
CA PHE A 66 58.09 -76.36 24.34
C PHE A 66 59.26 -76.89 25.20
N ARG A 67 59.33 -76.45 26.46
CA ARG A 67 60.35 -76.92 27.41
C ARG A 67 60.24 -78.41 27.73
N MET A 68 59.02 -78.91 27.93
CA MET A 68 58.79 -80.31 28.29
C MET A 68 59.11 -81.24 27.12
N ARG A 69 58.85 -80.81 25.86
CA ARG A 69 59.26 -81.54 24.65
C ARG A 69 60.78 -81.74 24.63
N PHE A 70 61.56 -80.67 24.81
CA PHE A 70 63.03 -80.76 24.88
C PHE A 70 63.52 -81.67 26.00
N ILE A 71 62.92 -81.58 27.20
CA ILE A 71 63.31 -82.41 28.36
C ILE A 71 63.02 -83.89 28.09
N LEU A 72 61.83 -84.23 27.59
CA LEU A 72 61.46 -85.61 27.28
C LEU A 72 62.30 -86.19 26.14
N THR A 73 62.56 -85.41 25.08
CA THR A 73 63.45 -85.82 24.00
C THR A 73 64.87 -86.10 24.51
N GLY A 74 65.42 -85.23 25.36
CA GLY A 74 66.73 -85.47 25.98
C GLY A 74 66.74 -86.71 26.91
N PHE A 75 65.70 -86.88 27.73
CA PHE A 75 65.58 -87.98 28.68
C PHE A 75 65.48 -89.35 27.99
N PHE A 76 64.55 -89.50 27.03
CA PHE A 76 64.36 -90.75 26.27
C PHE A 76 65.53 -91.03 25.32
N GLY A 77 66.17 -89.98 24.79
CA GLY A 77 67.43 -90.12 24.05
C GLY A 77 68.53 -90.71 24.93
N MET A 78 68.78 -90.13 26.11
CA MET A 78 69.80 -90.60 27.05
C MET A 78 69.54 -92.02 27.57
N ILE A 79 68.29 -92.34 27.90
CA ILE A 79 67.90 -93.69 28.33
C ILE A 79 68.08 -94.69 27.18
N GLY A 80 67.63 -94.33 25.97
CA GLY A 80 67.80 -95.13 24.77
C GLY A 80 69.26 -95.45 24.51
N THR A 81 70.13 -94.43 24.51
CA THR A 81 71.57 -94.62 24.31
C THR A 81 72.20 -95.50 25.39
N THR A 82 71.80 -95.33 26.65
CA THR A 82 72.34 -96.09 27.78
C THR A 82 71.97 -97.57 27.69
N PHE A 83 70.72 -97.88 27.35
CA PHE A 83 70.27 -99.26 27.19
C PHE A 83 70.87 -99.95 25.97
N VAL A 84 70.92 -99.27 24.82
CA VAL A 84 71.51 -99.82 23.61
C VAL A 84 73.02 -100.10 23.80
N CYS A 85 73.76 -99.19 24.41
CA CYS A 85 75.19 -99.40 24.68
C CYS A 85 75.47 -100.37 25.85
N GLY A 86 74.54 -100.52 26.79
CA GLY A 86 74.66 -101.42 27.95
C GLY A 86 74.42 -102.90 27.62
N ALA A 87 73.59 -103.21 26.61
CA ALA A 87 73.25 -104.59 26.25
C ALA A 87 74.47 -105.48 25.87
N PRO A 88 75.44 -105.02 25.06
CA PRO A 88 76.67 -105.80 24.78
C PRO A 88 77.52 -106.07 26.04
N LEU A 89 77.50 -105.15 27.02
CA LEU A 89 78.27 -105.27 28.26
C LEU A 89 77.72 -106.41 29.15
N ILE A 90 76.40 -106.55 29.23
CA ILE A 90 75.74 -107.61 30.01
C ILE A 90 76.04 -109.00 29.40
N ASN A 91 76.03 -109.10 28.07
CA ASN A 91 76.39 -110.33 27.35
C ASN A 91 77.89 -110.69 27.52
N ALA A 92 78.77 -109.69 27.64
CA ALA A 92 80.21 -109.89 27.87
C ALA A 92 80.53 -110.59 29.19
N ILE A 93 79.82 -110.21 30.27
CA ILE A 93 80.04 -110.71 31.63
C ILE A 93 79.79 -112.22 31.72
N GLU A 94 78.80 -112.74 31.00
CA GLU A 94 78.41 -114.16 31.08
C GLU A 94 79.38 -115.09 30.35
N LYS A 95 79.96 -114.67 29.22
CA LYS A 95 80.90 -115.50 28.44
C LYS A 95 82.37 -115.43 28.93
N TYR A 96 82.64 -114.76 30.06
CA TYR A 96 84.01 -114.48 30.55
C TYR A 96 84.94 -113.92 29.44
N ILE A 97 84.36 -113.17 28.51
CA ILE A 97 85.09 -112.59 27.39
C ILE A 97 85.90 -111.40 27.91
N GLN A 98 87.19 -111.31 27.54
CA GLN A 98 88.01 -110.15 27.90
C GLN A 98 87.36 -108.86 27.40
N LEU A 99 87.15 -107.90 28.31
CA LEU A 99 86.48 -106.60 28.08
C LEU A 99 86.97 -105.88 26.81
N LYS A 100 88.27 -106.01 26.48
CA LYS A 100 88.93 -105.39 25.33
C LYS A 100 88.39 -105.89 23.97
N SER A 101 87.84 -107.10 23.91
CA SER A 101 87.35 -107.72 22.66
C SER A 101 85.90 -107.34 22.28
N ILE A 102 85.14 -106.69 23.16
CA ILE A 102 83.76 -106.23 22.92
C ILE A 102 83.68 -104.70 22.80
N LEU A 103 84.54 -103.98 23.52
CA LEU A 103 84.61 -102.51 23.50
C LEU A 103 84.75 -101.94 22.09
N LEU A 104 85.72 -102.44 21.30
CA LEU A 104 86.03 -101.89 19.97
C LEU A 104 84.99 -102.24 18.88
N PRO A 105 84.58 -103.52 18.69
CA PRO A 105 83.74 -103.88 17.55
C PRO A 105 82.23 -103.68 17.77
N GLN A 106 81.74 -103.60 19.01
CA GLN A 106 80.29 -103.57 19.29
C GLN A 106 79.81 -102.30 19.99
N ILE A 107 80.56 -101.79 20.99
CA ILE A 107 80.07 -100.65 21.80
C ILE A 107 80.28 -99.30 21.07
N VAL A 108 81.47 -99.07 20.52
CA VAL A 108 81.82 -97.80 19.85
C VAL A 108 80.93 -97.49 18.63
N PRO A 109 80.68 -98.43 17.68
CA PRO A 109 79.83 -98.14 16.52
C PRO A 109 78.39 -97.81 16.92
N THR A 110 77.87 -98.52 17.92
CA THR A 110 76.50 -98.36 18.39
C THR A 110 76.32 -97.02 19.12
N LEU A 111 77.32 -96.58 19.88
CA LEU A 111 77.35 -95.25 20.50
C LEU A 111 77.32 -94.15 19.44
N ILE A 112 78.10 -94.27 18.36
CA ILE A 112 78.13 -93.30 17.27
C ILE A 112 76.76 -93.18 16.60
N ILE A 113 76.11 -94.31 16.29
CA ILE A 113 74.77 -94.33 15.68
C ILE A 113 73.75 -93.63 16.60
N CYS A 114 73.77 -93.94 17.90
CA CYS A 114 72.88 -93.31 18.87
C CYS A 114 73.12 -91.79 18.99
N LEU A 115 74.38 -91.34 18.90
CA LEU A 115 74.75 -89.93 18.96
C LEU A 115 74.28 -89.19 17.69
N VAL A 116 74.40 -89.81 16.52
CA VAL A 116 73.88 -89.26 15.25
C VAL A 116 72.36 -89.12 15.30
N ILE A 117 71.63 -90.14 15.77
CA ILE A 117 70.18 -90.08 15.92
C ILE A 117 69.77 -88.96 16.88
N GLY A 118 70.44 -88.85 18.04
CA GLY A 118 70.17 -87.79 19.01
C GLY A 118 70.43 -86.38 18.46
N ILE A 119 71.46 -86.20 17.62
CA ILE A 119 71.72 -84.92 16.93
C ILE A 119 70.59 -84.60 15.92
N ILE A 120 70.14 -85.61 15.16
CA ILE A 120 69.05 -85.44 14.18
C ILE A 120 67.76 -85.03 14.89
N ASP A 121 67.40 -85.70 15.98
CA ASP A 121 66.21 -85.41 16.78
C ASP A 121 66.26 -84.00 17.37
N TYR A 122 67.41 -83.61 17.94
CA TYR A 122 67.60 -82.26 18.48
C TYR A 122 67.51 -81.19 17.39
N TYR A 123 68.12 -81.43 16.22
CA TYR A 123 68.09 -80.50 15.10
C TYR A 123 66.67 -80.33 14.53
N ALA A 124 65.93 -81.43 14.36
CA ALA A 124 64.57 -81.41 13.84
C ALA A 124 63.61 -80.63 14.76
N LEU A 125 63.68 -80.86 16.08
CA LEU A 125 62.87 -80.14 17.07
C LEU A 125 63.20 -78.64 17.09
N THR A 126 64.48 -78.29 17.01
CA THR A 126 64.94 -76.89 17.00
C THR A 126 64.54 -76.17 15.71
N ARG A 127 64.64 -76.85 14.57
CA ARG A 127 64.28 -76.29 13.25
C ARG A 127 62.82 -75.86 13.19
N ASP A 128 61.90 -76.69 13.67
CA ASP A 128 60.46 -76.41 13.62
C ASP A 128 60.09 -75.16 14.45
N SER A 129 60.67 -75.05 15.64
CA SER A 129 60.46 -73.90 16.52
C SER A 129 61.09 -72.61 15.97
N LEU A 130 62.28 -72.69 15.36
CA LEU A 130 62.92 -71.55 14.69
C LEU A 130 62.11 -71.03 13.50
N ILE A 131 61.43 -71.91 12.75
CA ILE A 131 60.56 -71.51 11.64
C ILE A 131 59.38 -70.69 12.16
N THR A 132 58.75 -71.13 13.26
CA THR A 132 57.61 -70.40 13.87
C THR A 132 58.04 -69.04 14.40
N ILE A 133 59.19 -68.96 15.08
CA ILE A 133 59.74 -67.68 15.59
C ILE A 133 60.03 -66.70 14.44
N ARG A 134 60.66 -67.14 13.35
CA ARG A 134 60.92 -66.27 12.18
C ARG A 134 59.65 -65.76 11.52
N ARG A 135 58.56 -66.53 11.53
CA ARG A 135 57.26 -66.09 11.00
C ARG A 135 56.63 -65.01 11.88
N ILE A 136 56.69 -65.20 13.20
CA ILE A 136 56.25 -64.22 14.20
C ILE A 136 57.09 -62.93 14.09
N GLU A 137 58.41 -63.06 13.95
CA GLU A 137 59.34 -61.94 13.75
C GLU A 137 59.01 -61.15 12.47
N ASN A 138 58.89 -61.82 11.33
CA ASN A 138 58.56 -61.16 10.05
C ASN A 138 57.18 -60.49 10.07
N LEU A 139 56.16 -61.13 10.69
CA LEU A 139 54.87 -60.47 10.87
C LEU A 139 55.01 -59.25 11.78
N SER A 140 55.71 -59.38 12.91
CA SER A 140 55.94 -58.26 13.83
C SER A 140 56.71 -57.10 13.18
N GLU A 141 57.68 -57.38 12.31
CA GLU A 141 58.42 -56.37 11.54
C GLU A 141 57.49 -55.63 10.57
N LYS A 142 56.64 -56.36 9.84
CA LYS A 142 55.63 -55.78 8.95
C LYS A 142 54.64 -54.91 9.71
N LEU A 143 54.13 -55.38 10.85
CA LEU A 143 53.24 -54.60 11.72
C LEU A 143 53.95 -53.33 12.24
N ALA A 144 55.23 -53.41 12.60
CA ALA A 144 56.01 -52.26 13.05
C ALA A 144 56.25 -51.23 11.93
N GLN A 145 56.29 -51.67 10.68
CA GLN A 145 56.35 -50.80 9.49
C GLN A 145 54.98 -50.26 9.08
N GLY A 146 53.90 -50.62 9.79
CA GLY A 146 52.53 -50.21 9.47
C GLY A 146 51.89 -51.02 8.35
N ASP A 147 52.49 -52.13 7.91
CA ASP A 147 51.93 -53.03 6.92
C ASP A 147 51.02 -54.09 7.57
N TYR A 148 49.73 -53.76 7.65
CA TYR A 148 48.66 -54.65 8.12
C TYR A 148 47.97 -55.44 6.99
N THR A 149 48.58 -55.53 5.79
CA THR A 149 47.98 -56.22 4.64
C THR A 149 48.23 -57.73 4.62
N ASN A 150 49.22 -58.22 5.38
CA ASN A 150 49.66 -59.60 5.33
C ASN A 150 48.73 -60.57 6.09
N THR A 151 48.66 -61.80 5.60
CA THR A 151 47.85 -62.89 6.16
C THR A 151 48.56 -63.56 7.34
N ASP A 152 47.78 -63.77 8.40
CA ASP A 152 48.11 -64.36 9.70
C ASP A 152 49.22 -65.41 9.72
N VAL A 153 49.99 -65.42 10.82
CA VAL A 153 50.91 -66.52 11.10
C VAL A 153 50.09 -67.79 11.34
N LYS A 154 50.26 -68.79 10.46
CA LYS A 154 49.64 -70.12 10.62
C LYS A 154 50.11 -70.78 11.92
N LEU A 155 49.15 -71.20 12.74
CA LEU A 155 49.37 -71.89 14.01
C LEU A 155 49.79 -73.34 13.75
N ARG A 156 51.10 -73.64 13.84
CA ARG A 156 51.67 -74.99 13.62
C ARG A 156 52.03 -75.76 14.90
N SER A 157 51.99 -75.11 16.06
CA SER A 157 52.34 -75.76 17.33
C SER A 157 51.37 -75.34 18.41
N ARG A 158 50.89 -76.28 19.22
CA ARG A 158 50.00 -76.02 20.37
C ARG A 158 50.80 -75.85 21.66
N ASP A 159 51.80 -74.99 21.60
CA ASP A 159 52.70 -74.63 22.70
C ASP A 159 52.69 -73.11 22.94
N GLU A 160 53.66 -72.61 23.71
CA GLU A 160 53.82 -71.19 23.98
C GLU A 160 54.05 -70.34 22.71
N LEU A 161 54.68 -70.89 21.66
CA LEU A 161 54.91 -70.18 20.39
C LEU A 161 53.61 -70.08 19.58
N GLY A 162 52.76 -71.11 19.64
CA GLY A 162 51.41 -71.06 19.07
C GLY A 162 50.53 -69.99 19.71
N ILE A 163 50.56 -69.88 21.05
CA ILE A 163 49.83 -68.82 21.76
C ILE A 163 50.34 -67.44 21.35
N LEU A 164 51.67 -67.26 21.24
CA LEU A 164 52.26 -66.00 20.82
C LEU A 164 51.83 -65.61 19.40
N ALA A 165 51.87 -66.54 18.45
CA ALA A 165 51.37 -66.32 17.09
C ALA A 165 49.89 -65.90 17.09
N ASN A 166 49.05 -66.57 17.88
CA ASN A 166 47.63 -66.23 17.99
C ASN A 166 47.42 -64.81 18.56
N HIS A 167 48.17 -64.41 19.60
CA HIS A 167 48.08 -63.06 20.15
C HIS A 167 48.51 -61.99 19.14
N ILE A 168 49.55 -62.24 18.33
CA ILE A 168 49.97 -61.30 17.28
C ILE A 168 48.90 -61.18 16.19
N ASN A 169 48.28 -62.29 15.76
CA ASN A 169 47.19 -62.25 14.79
C ASN A 169 45.99 -61.44 15.32
N THR A 170 45.56 -61.70 16.56
CA THR A 170 44.48 -60.92 17.20
C THR A 170 44.83 -59.43 17.31
N PHE A 171 46.08 -59.10 17.64
CA PHE A 171 46.56 -57.72 17.68
C PHE A 171 46.48 -57.07 16.30
N SER A 172 46.98 -57.75 15.25
CA SER A 172 46.91 -57.29 13.86
C SER A 172 45.47 -56.99 13.42
N GLU A 173 44.53 -57.91 13.66
CA GLU A 173 43.14 -57.77 13.25
C GLU A 173 42.42 -56.63 14.00
N THR A 174 42.69 -56.51 15.30
CA THR A 174 42.13 -55.42 16.13
C THR A 174 42.64 -54.07 15.64
N THR A 175 43.94 -53.95 15.35
CA THR A 175 44.52 -52.70 14.85
C THR A 175 44.02 -52.36 13.45
N LYS A 176 43.85 -53.35 12.57
CA LYS A 176 43.27 -53.17 11.23
C LYS A 176 41.85 -52.61 11.30
N THR A 177 41.02 -53.13 12.20
CA THR A 177 39.65 -52.64 12.44
C THR A 177 39.66 -51.20 12.96
N LEU A 178 40.58 -50.87 13.87
CA LEU A 178 40.73 -49.53 14.41
C LEU A 178 41.16 -48.53 13.32
N ILE A 179 42.09 -48.91 12.45
CA ILE A 179 42.51 -48.09 11.29
C ILE A 179 41.32 -47.88 10.33
N ALA A 180 40.53 -48.92 10.04
CA ALA A 180 39.36 -48.80 9.18
C ALA A 180 38.33 -47.81 9.74
N ASN A 181 38.02 -47.89 11.04
CA ASN A 181 37.10 -46.96 11.70
C ASN A 181 37.63 -45.52 11.72
N ILE A 182 38.95 -45.33 11.85
CA ILE A 182 39.59 -44.01 11.76
C ILE A 182 39.43 -43.45 10.34
N LEU A 183 39.67 -44.25 9.30
CA LEU A 183 39.52 -43.81 7.91
C LEU A 183 38.08 -43.39 7.62
N ASP A 184 37.09 -44.17 8.05
CA ASP A 184 35.65 -43.86 7.90
C ASP A 184 35.25 -42.57 8.64
N SER A 185 35.80 -42.37 9.85
CA SER A 185 35.59 -41.13 10.62
C SER A 185 36.27 -39.92 9.97
N VAL A 186 37.44 -40.08 9.35
CA VAL A 186 38.13 -39.02 8.60
C VAL A 186 37.32 -38.63 7.35
N GLU A 187 36.78 -39.61 6.62
CA GLU A 187 35.91 -39.37 5.46
C GLU A 187 34.65 -38.60 5.87
N THR A 188 33.95 -39.06 6.91
CA THR A 188 32.76 -38.37 7.44
C THR A 188 33.06 -36.95 7.94
N THR A 189 34.22 -36.75 8.58
CA THR A 189 34.66 -35.43 9.04
C THR A 189 34.98 -34.51 7.85
N SER A 190 35.56 -35.05 6.78
CA SER A 190 35.82 -34.31 5.55
C SER A 190 34.52 -33.88 4.87
N ASP A 191 33.53 -34.76 4.76
CA ASP A 191 32.23 -34.46 4.15
C ASP A 191 31.44 -33.41 4.96
N THR A 192 31.45 -33.53 6.29
CA THR A 192 30.81 -32.53 7.16
C THR A 192 31.52 -31.19 7.12
N ALA A 193 32.85 -31.15 7.04
CA ALA A 193 33.60 -29.92 6.85
C ALA A 193 33.28 -29.26 5.49
N ALA A 194 33.13 -30.04 4.43
CA ALA A 194 32.72 -29.54 3.11
C ALA A 194 31.30 -28.96 3.14
N ALA A 195 30.35 -29.65 3.79
CA ALA A 195 28.98 -29.17 3.97
C ALA A 195 28.94 -27.86 4.78
N LEU A 196 29.67 -27.80 5.91
CA LEU A 196 29.75 -26.60 6.73
C LEU A 196 30.37 -25.41 5.97
N SER A 197 31.39 -25.66 5.16
CA SER A 197 32.00 -24.61 4.32
C SER A 197 31.02 -24.05 3.30
N LYS A 198 30.13 -24.90 2.74
CA LYS A 198 29.08 -24.47 1.82
C LYS A 198 28.02 -23.64 2.53
N ASP A 199 27.53 -24.11 3.68
CA ASP A 199 26.53 -23.39 4.49
C ASP A 199 27.07 -22.02 4.95
N ALA A 200 28.38 -21.92 5.25
CA ALA A 200 29.03 -20.66 5.58
C ALA A 200 29.05 -19.67 4.40
N GLU A 201 29.32 -20.14 3.18
CA GLU A 201 29.28 -19.29 1.98
C GLU A 201 27.84 -18.87 1.63
N ASP A 202 26.87 -19.77 1.77
CA ASP A 202 25.45 -19.46 1.58
C ASP A 202 24.96 -18.42 2.62
N THR A 203 25.36 -18.57 3.89
CA THR A 203 25.06 -17.60 4.97
C THR A 203 25.66 -16.22 4.67
N LYS A 204 26.91 -16.18 4.19
CA LYS A 204 27.57 -14.94 3.78
C LYS A 204 26.84 -14.27 2.62
N SER A 205 26.43 -15.03 1.61
CA SER A 205 25.65 -14.54 0.48
C SER A 205 24.30 -13.95 0.93
N GLN A 206 23.55 -14.67 1.77
CA GLN A 206 22.29 -14.20 2.34
C GLN A 206 22.46 -12.93 3.18
N THR A 207 23.52 -12.87 4.00
CA THR A 207 23.82 -11.68 4.80
C THR A 207 24.13 -10.47 3.92
N SER A 208 24.85 -10.67 2.81
CA SER A 208 25.10 -9.62 1.82
C SER A 208 23.80 -9.14 1.15
N LEU A 209 22.86 -10.06 0.83
CA LEU A 209 21.56 -9.70 0.27
C LEU A 209 20.69 -8.93 1.26
N ILE A 210 20.73 -9.29 2.54
CA ILE A 210 20.05 -8.56 3.62
C ILE A 210 20.62 -7.15 3.73
N SER A 211 21.94 -7.00 3.74
CA SER A 211 22.59 -5.68 3.79
C SER A 211 22.22 -4.80 2.58
N SER A 212 22.15 -5.38 1.38
CA SER A 212 21.69 -4.65 0.19
C SER A 212 20.22 -4.24 0.29
N SER A 213 19.36 -5.11 0.81
CA SER A 213 17.94 -4.81 1.04
C SER A 213 17.76 -3.68 2.06
N LEU A 214 18.55 -3.67 3.13
CA LEU A 214 18.55 -2.60 4.13
C LEU A 214 18.91 -1.24 3.52
N ASN A 215 19.95 -1.16 2.69
CA ASN A 215 20.30 0.08 1.99
C ASN A 215 19.15 0.59 1.09
N THR A 216 18.40 -0.33 0.47
CA THR A 216 17.24 0.03 -0.36
C THR A 216 16.10 0.57 0.51
N VAL A 217 15.82 -0.07 1.64
CA VAL A 217 14.80 0.41 2.61
C VAL A 217 15.18 1.80 3.15
N THR A 218 16.45 2.04 3.48
CA THR A 218 16.92 3.36 3.91
C THR A 218 16.69 4.43 2.84
N ALA A 219 16.99 4.14 1.57
CA ALA A 219 16.75 5.08 0.48
C ALA A 219 15.25 5.38 0.27
N GLU A 220 14.38 4.37 0.41
CA GLU A 220 12.93 4.57 0.36
C GLU A 220 12.41 5.40 1.54
N ILE A 221 12.98 5.25 2.73
CA ILE A 221 12.66 6.06 3.92
C ILE A 221 13.05 7.53 3.71
N GLU A 222 14.20 7.80 3.09
CA GLU A 222 14.62 9.16 2.72
C GLU A 222 13.62 9.80 1.73
N ASN A 223 13.20 9.05 0.70
CA ASN A 223 12.18 9.50 -0.24
C ASN A 223 10.82 9.74 0.45
N GLN A 224 10.43 8.86 1.38
CA GLN A 224 9.19 8.99 2.14
C GLN A 224 9.21 10.24 3.03
N THR A 225 10.35 10.57 3.64
CA THR A 225 10.53 11.79 4.43
C THR A 225 10.35 13.06 3.59
N ALA A 226 10.88 13.04 2.35
CA ALA A 226 10.67 14.14 1.41
C ALA A 226 9.18 14.27 1.03
N GLY A 227 8.50 13.15 0.73
CA GLY A 227 7.06 13.14 0.43
C GLY A 227 6.18 13.61 1.59
N ILE A 228 6.55 13.29 2.83
CA ILE A 228 5.89 13.78 4.04
C ILE A 228 6.01 15.30 4.15
N THR A 229 7.22 15.84 3.91
CA THR A 229 7.48 17.28 3.95
C THR A 229 6.67 18.04 2.90
N GLU A 230 6.58 17.50 1.69
CA GLU A 230 5.78 18.07 0.60
C GLU A 230 4.27 18.04 0.95
N THR A 231 3.79 16.92 1.49
CA THR A 231 2.40 16.78 1.94
C THR A 231 2.06 17.79 3.04
N GLN A 232 2.96 18.00 3.99
CA GLN A 232 2.80 18.99 5.06
C GLN A 232 2.72 20.43 4.50
N ALA A 233 3.55 20.76 3.51
CA ALA A 233 3.50 22.05 2.83
C ALA A 233 2.16 22.24 2.09
N ALA A 234 1.66 21.21 1.40
CA ALA A 234 0.37 21.24 0.74
C ALA A 234 -0.80 21.46 1.72
N ILE A 235 -0.80 20.79 2.87
CA ILE A 235 -1.83 20.97 3.92
C ILE A 235 -1.82 22.39 4.50
N ASN A 236 -0.63 22.95 4.73
CA ASN A 236 -0.50 24.33 5.19
C ASN A 236 -1.06 25.32 4.16
N GLN A 237 -0.82 25.07 2.86
CA GLN A 237 -1.37 25.88 1.78
C GLN A 237 -2.91 25.75 1.72
N ILE A 238 -3.47 24.55 1.86
CA ILE A 238 -4.92 24.33 1.93
C ILE A 238 -5.51 25.12 3.09
N THR A 239 -4.92 25.03 4.28
CA THR A 239 -5.38 25.76 5.47
C THR A 239 -5.35 27.27 5.26
N SER A 240 -4.31 27.80 4.61
CA SER A 240 -4.21 29.21 4.26
C SER A 240 -5.29 29.63 3.27
N ASN A 241 -5.50 28.84 2.21
CA ASN A 241 -6.53 29.10 1.20
C ASN A 241 -7.94 29.06 1.81
N ILE A 242 -8.21 28.15 2.74
CA ILE A 242 -9.48 28.08 3.47
C ILE A 242 -9.68 29.31 4.36
N SER A 243 -8.62 29.84 4.98
CA SER A 243 -8.72 31.10 5.73
C SER A 243 -9.10 32.28 4.83
N VAL A 244 -8.52 32.36 3.63
CA VAL A 244 -8.89 33.37 2.63
C VAL A 244 -10.32 33.17 2.14
N LEU A 245 -10.72 31.93 1.85
CA LEU A 245 -12.07 31.57 1.46
C LEU A 245 -13.10 32.01 2.50
N ASN A 246 -12.84 31.77 3.80
CA ASN A 246 -13.73 32.20 4.87
C ASN A 246 -13.94 33.72 4.89
N LYS A 247 -12.87 34.51 4.68
CA LYS A 247 -13.00 35.98 4.56
C LYS A 247 -13.84 36.37 3.34
N SER A 248 -13.67 35.67 2.22
CA SER A 248 -14.48 35.90 1.02
C SER A 248 -15.96 35.54 1.25
N ILE A 249 -16.25 34.47 2.00
CA ILE A 249 -17.62 34.08 2.39
C ILE A 249 -18.25 35.15 3.28
N GLU A 250 -17.52 35.68 4.27
CA GLU A 250 -18.00 36.77 5.12
C GLU A 250 -18.31 38.04 4.30
N ALA A 251 -17.43 38.41 3.39
CA ALA A 251 -17.65 39.54 2.49
C ALA A 251 -18.84 39.30 1.56
N GLN A 252 -19.00 38.09 1.02
CA GLN A 252 -20.13 37.71 0.19
C GLN A 252 -21.44 37.82 0.95
N ALA A 253 -21.51 37.31 2.19
CA ALA A 253 -22.71 37.39 3.03
C ALA A 253 -23.11 38.84 3.32
N ALA A 254 -22.14 39.70 3.61
CA ALA A 254 -22.37 41.14 3.80
C ALA A 254 -22.90 41.80 2.52
N ASN A 255 -22.29 41.50 1.37
CA ASN A 255 -22.71 42.04 0.06
C ASN A 255 -24.12 41.59 -0.31
N VAL A 256 -24.47 40.33 -0.08
CA VAL A 256 -25.82 39.79 -0.33
C VAL A 256 -26.84 40.46 0.56
N THR A 257 -26.53 40.65 1.85
CA THR A 257 -27.41 41.36 2.79
C THR A 257 -27.66 42.80 2.33
N GLN A 258 -26.60 43.50 1.92
CA GLN A 258 -26.70 44.87 1.41
C GLN A 258 -27.48 44.94 0.09
N ALA A 259 -27.25 43.99 -0.82
CA ALA A 259 -27.97 43.92 -2.10
C ALA A 259 -29.46 43.66 -1.88
N SER A 260 -29.83 42.72 -1.00
CA SER A 260 -31.22 42.46 -0.63
C SER A 260 -31.89 43.72 -0.08
N ALA A 261 -31.24 44.43 0.85
CA ALA A 261 -31.77 45.68 1.40
C ALA A 261 -31.98 46.76 0.32
N ALA A 262 -31.05 46.89 -0.62
CA ALA A 262 -31.19 47.84 -1.74
C ALA A 262 -32.36 47.48 -2.67
N VAL A 263 -32.60 46.18 -2.91
CA VAL A 263 -33.73 45.72 -3.72
C VAL A 263 -35.06 45.91 -2.97
N GLU A 264 -35.11 45.65 -1.66
CA GLU A 264 -36.30 45.97 -0.84
C GLU A 264 -36.63 47.46 -0.88
N GLN A 265 -35.63 48.34 -0.81
CA GLN A 265 -35.82 49.78 -0.97
C GLN A 265 -36.32 50.13 -2.38
N MET A 266 -35.83 49.44 -3.42
CA MET A 266 -36.31 49.61 -4.78
C MET A 266 -37.80 49.22 -4.91
N VAL A 267 -38.22 48.10 -4.34
CA VAL A 267 -39.65 47.69 -4.28
C VAL A 267 -40.50 48.75 -3.59
N ALA A 268 -40.04 49.28 -2.45
CA ALA A 268 -40.75 50.36 -1.76
C ALA A 268 -40.89 51.62 -2.63
N ASN A 269 -39.85 51.97 -3.40
CA ASN A 269 -39.91 53.09 -4.35
C ASN A 269 -40.87 52.82 -5.52
N ILE A 270 -40.89 51.61 -6.07
CA ILE A 270 -41.83 51.20 -7.13
C ILE A 270 -43.28 51.35 -6.65
N HIS A 271 -43.58 50.89 -5.43
CA HIS A 271 -44.90 51.09 -4.82
C HIS A 271 -45.22 52.58 -4.61
N SER A 272 -44.24 53.39 -4.20
CA SER A 272 -44.43 54.83 -4.04
C SER A 272 -44.76 55.51 -5.37
N VAL A 273 -44.03 55.18 -6.44
CA VAL A 273 -44.30 55.69 -7.80
C VAL A 273 -45.66 55.23 -8.30
N THR A 274 -46.00 53.95 -8.13
CA THR A 274 -47.31 53.41 -8.53
C THR A 274 -48.46 54.17 -7.87
N ASN A 275 -48.36 54.45 -6.56
CA ASN A 275 -49.35 55.27 -5.84
C ASN A 275 -49.44 56.71 -6.37
N ILE A 276 -48.34 57.28 -6.88
CA ILE A 276 -48.35 58.61 -7.51
C ILE A 276 -49.07 58.55 -8.87
N LEU A 277 -48.82 57.51 -9.68
CA LEU A 277 -49.48 57.32 -10.97
C LEU A 277 -51.00 57.15 -10.81
N ASP A 278 -51.46 56.45 -9.77
CA ASP A 278 -52.89 56.33 -9.44
C ASP A 278 -53.52 57.70 -9.14
N LYS A 279 -52.83 58.53 -8.35
CA LYS A 279 -53.29 59.90 -8.05
C LYS A 279 -53.27 60.79 -9.30
N ASN A 280 -52.23 60.68 -10.13
CA ASN A 280 -52.14 61.41 -11.40
C ASN A 280 -53.27 61.01 -12.35
N THR A 281 -53.58 59.72 -12.43
CA THR A 281 -54.70 59.22 -13.25
C THR A 281 -56.03 59.84 -12.83
N GLU A 282 -56.26 60.00 -11.52
CA GLU A 282 -57.45 60.68 -11.02
C GLU A 282 -57.43 62.19 -11.32
N ALA A 283 -56.29 62.86 -11.15
CA ALA A 283 -56.13 64.28 -11.50
C ALA A 283 -56.37 64.53 -12.99
N VAL A 284 -55.88 63.65 -13.86
CA VAL A 284 -56.11 63.71 -15.31
C VAL A 284 -57.59 63.56 -15.65
N LYS A 285 -58.33 62.66 -14.97
CA LYS A 285 -59.80 62.56 -15.15
C LYS A 285 -60.53 63.83 -14.72
N GLN A 286 -60.13 64.43 -13.60
CA GLN A 286 -60.71 65.69 -13.13
C GLN A 286 -60.43 66.84 -14.11
N LEU A 287 -59.21 66.88 -14.65
CA LEU A 287 -58.82 67.87 -15.67
C LEU A 287 -59.60 67.69 -16.97
N ASP A 288 -59.81 66.45 -17.42
CA ASP A 288 -60.63 66.13 -18.59
C ASP A 288 -62.09 66.57 -18.39
N ALA A 289 -62.67 66.33 -17.21
CA ALA A 289 -64.01 66.79 -16.88
C ALA A 289 -64.12 68.32 -16.84
N ALA A 290 -63.16 69.00 -16.22
CA ALA A 290 -63.12 70.46 -16.15
C ALA A 290 -62.91 71.10 -17.52
N ALA A 291 -62.08 70.50 -18.39
CA ALA A 291 -61.88 70.95 -19.77
C ALA A 291 -63.17 70.82 -20.60
N ASN A 292 -63.90 69.70 -20.44
CA ASN A 292 -65.21 69.49 -21.10
C ASN A 292 -66.25 70.52 -20.64
N GLU A 293 -66.32 70.78 -19.35
CA GLU A 293 -67.23 71.82 -18.83
C GLU A 293 -66.83 73.21 -19.34
N GLY A 294 -65.53 73.53 -19.34
CA GLY A 294 -64.99 74.79 -19.85
C GLY A 294 -65.33 75.00 -21.33
N GLN A 295 -65.14 73.99 -22.17
CA GLN A 295 -65.49 74.04 -23.59
C GLN A 295 -67.00 74.29 -23.79
N LYS A 296 -67.86 73.61 -23.02
CA LYS A 296 -69.30 73.82 -23.08
C LYS A 296 -69.69 75.26 -22.71
N LYS A 297 -69.08 75.84 -21.67
CA LYS A 297 -69.32 77.24 -21.27
C LYS A 297 -68.86 78.24 -22.33
N VAL A 298 -67.77 77.93 -23.05
CA VAL A 298 -67.29 78.72 -24.19
C VAL A 298 -68.30 78.67 -25.34
N ASP A 299 -68.84 77.50 -25.66
CA ASP A 299 -69.89 77.36 -26.69
C ASP A 299 -71.19 78.12 -26.32
N ASP A 300 -71.59 78.07 -25.05
CA ASP A 300 -72.72 78.85 -24.52
C ASP A 300 -72.46 80.37 -24.67
N ALA A 301 -71.22 80.82 -24.42
CA ALA A 301 -70.83 82.22 -24.57
C ALA A 301 -70.84 82.68 -26.03
N VAL A 302 -70.38 81.85 -26.97
CA VAL A 302 -70.49 82.13 -28.42
C VAL A 302 -71.96 82.27 -28.83
N THR A 303 -72.81 81.37 -28.36
CA THR A 303 -74.26 81.39 -28.66
C THR A 303 -74.92 82.65 -28.13
N THR A 304 -74.58 83.04 -26.89
CA THR A 304 -75.09 84.27 -26.26
C THR A 304 -74.59 85.52 -27.00
N ALA A 305 -73.31 85.58 -27.37
CA ALA A 305 -72.75 86.70 -28.13
C ALA A 305 -73.46 86.88 -29.48
N LYS A 306 -73.74 85.79 -30.20
CA LYS A 306 -74.52 85.83 -31.46
C LYS A 306 -75.95 86.35 -31.25
N ALA A 307 -76.61 85.96 -30.17
CA ALA A 307 -77.95 86.45 -29.84
C ALA A 307 -77.94 87.97 -29.54
N ILE A 308 -76.97 88.46 -28.77
CA ILE A 308 -76.83 89.90 -28.47
C ILE A 308 -76.53 90.68 -29.77
N TYR A 309 -75.70 90.14 -30.66
CA TYR A 309 -75.41 90.76 -31.96
C TYR A 309 -76.69 90.94 -32.79
N ALA A 310 -77.50 89.88 -32.91
CA ALA A 310 -78.76 89.91 -33.64
C ALA A 310 -79.76 90.93 -33.06
N GLU A 311 -79.89 90.97 -31.72
CA GLU A 311 -80.76 91.95 -31.05
C GLU A 311 -80.26 93.40 -31.27
N SER A 312 -78.94 93.60 -31.31
CA SER A 312 -78.33 94.91 -31.57
C SER A 312 -78.59 95.40 -32.99
N GLU A 313 -78.67 94.51 -33.99
CA GLU A 313 -79.09 94.88 -35.35
C GLU A 313 -80.54 95.37 -35.39
N GLY A 314 -81.45 94.69 -34.67
CA GLY A 314 -82.85 95.14 -34.54
C GLY A 314 -82.97 96.53 -33.91
N LEU A 315 -82.15 96.83 -32.90
CA LEU A 315 -82.08 98.16 -32.30
C LEU A 315 -81.51 99.22 -33.26
N LEU A 316 -80.56 98.84 -34.13
CA LEU A 316 -79.98 99.74 -35.13
C LEU A 316 -81.01 100.11 -36.20
N GLU A 317 -81.81 99.15 -36.63
CA GLU A 317 -82.94 99.37 -37.54
C GLU A 317 -83.98 100.29 -36.89
N ALA A 318 -84.37 100.03 -35.63
CA ALA A 318 -85.29 100.88 -34.88
C ALA A 318 -84.76 102.32 -34.73
N SER A 319 -83.47 102.49 -34.44
CA SER A 319 -82.81 103.79 -34.38
C SER A 319 -82.86 104.51 -35.73
N THR A 320 -82.62 103.80 -36.83
CA THR A 320 -82.72 104.36 -38.19
C THR A 320 -84.15 104.82 -38.51
N ILE A 321 -85.17 104.07 -38.10
CA ILE A 321 -86.58 104.44 -38.24
C ILE A 321 -86.91 105.70 -37.42
N ILE A 322 -86.45 105.79 -36.17
CA ILE A 322 -86.64 106.97 -35.32
C ILE A 322 -85.97 108.19 -35.96
N GLN A 323 -84.77 108.01 -36.53
CA GLN A 323 -84.06 109.07 -37.24
C GLN A 323 -84.90 109.60 -38.42
N HIS A 324 -85.45 108.70 -39.23
CA HIS A 324 -86.32 109.06 -40.35
C HIS A 324 -87.62 109.74 -39.91
N ILE A 325 -88.25 109.25 -38.83
CA ILE A 325 -89.45 109.89 -38.24
C ILE A 325 -89.10 111.30 -37.74
N ALA A 326 -87.96 111.46 -37.07
CA ALA A 326 -87.48 112.76 -36.59
C ALA A 326 -87.22 113.73 -37.76
N GLU A 327 -86.58 113.28 -38.84
CA GLU A 327 -86.38 114.08 -40.05
C GLU A 327 -87.70 114.49 -40.72
N GLN A 328 -88.66 113.56 -40.86
CA GLN A 328 -89.99 113.87 -41.37
C GLN A 328 -90.75 114.85 -40.47
N THR A 329 -90.66 114.68 -39.15
CA THR A 329 -91.29 115.56 -38.16
C THR A 329 -90.67 116.95 -38.19
N ASN A 330 -89.35 117.04 -38.38
CA ASN A 330 -88.63 118.30 -38.55
C ASN A 330 -89.09 119.05 -39.81
N LEU A 331 -89.28 118.34 -40.94
CA LEU A 331 -89.81 118.92 -42.18
C LEU A 331 -91.28 119.37 -42.03
N LEU A 332 -92.11 118.58 -41.36
CA LEU A 332 -93.50 118.94 -41.04
C LEU A 332 -93.57 120.17 -40.14
N ALA A 333 -92.73 120.24 -39.12
CA ALA A 333 -92.63 121.38 -38.20
C ALA A 333 -92.11 122.63 -38.92
N MET A 334 -91.15 122.49 -39.84
CA MET A 334 -90.68 123.57 -40.70
C MET A 334 -91.80 124.12 -41.59
N ASN A 335 -92.57 123.24 -42.24
CA ASN A 335 -93.73 123.64 -43.04
C ASN A 335 -94.81 124.32 -42.18
N ALA A 336 -95.05 123.83 -40.95
CA ALA A 336 -95.99 124.44 -40.02
C ALA A 336 -95.51 125.83 -39.52
N ALA A 337 -94.21 126.01 -39.28
CA ALA A 337 -93.62 127.30 -38.92
C ALA A 337 -93.72 128.32 -40.08
N ILE A 338 -93.54 127.87 -41.32
CA ILE A 338 -93.74 128.69 -42.53
C ILE A 338 -95.20 129.14 -42.64
N GLU A 339 -96.16 128.23 -42.45
CA GLU A 339 -97.59 128.54 -42.55
C GLU A 339 -98.05 129.45 -41.38
N ALA A 340 -97.50 129.24 -40.18
CA ALA A 340 -97.73 130.10 -39.03
C ALA A 340 -97.18 131.53 -39.25
N ALA A 341 -96.03 131.67 -39.93
CA ALA A 341 -95.51 132.96 -40.36
C ALA A 341 -96.38 133.61 -41.45
N HIS A 342 -96.98 132.82 -42.35
CA HIS A 342 -97.92 133.28 -43.38
C HIS A 342 -99.25 133.81 -42.80
N ALA A 343 -99.71 133.25 -41.67
CA ALA A 343 -100.92 133.66 -40.96
C ALA A 343 -100.78 134.94 -40.09
N GLY A 344 -99.58 135.54 -40.03
CA GLY A 344 -99.35 136.82 -39.33
C GLY A 344 -99.66 136.80 -37.82
N GLU A 345 -100.34 137.83 -37.30
CA GLU A 345 -100.68 137.94 -35.86
C GLU A 345 -101.54 136.77 -35.34
N ALA A 346 -102.35 136.13 -36.19
CA ALA A 346 -103.18 134.98 -35.80
C ALA A 346 -102.37 133.67 -35.64
N GLY A 347 -101.17 133.59 -36.23
CA GLY A 347 -100.32 132.40 -36.25
C GLY A 347 -99.26 132.32 -35.14
N LYS A 348 -99.08 133.37 -34.32
CA LYS A 348 -98.01 133.44 -33.29
C LYS A 348 -98.00 132.25 -32.33
N GLY A 349 -99.16 131.82 -31.84
CA GLY A 349 -99.26 130.65 -30.95
C GLY A 349 -98.88 129.34 -31.64
N PHE A 350 -99.23 129.19 -32.92
CA PHE A 350 -98.86 128.02 -33.73
C PHE A 350 -97.37 128.00 -34.08
N SER A 351 -96.75 129.17 -34.32
CA SER A 351 -95.32 129.28 -34.60
C SER A 351 -94.47 128.77 -33.43
N VAL A 352 -94.84 129.11 -32.19
CA VAL A 352 -94.13 128.66 -30.99
C VAL A 352 -94.21 127.13 -30.84
N VAL A 353 -95.38 126.54 -31.09
CA VAL A 353 -95.55 125.08 -31.07
C VAL A 353 -94.75 124.42 -32.19
N ALA A 354 -94.74 124.99 -33.40
CA ALA A 354 -93.97 124.46 -34.52
C ALA A 354 -92.45 124.51 -34.27
N ASP A 355 -91.93 125.59 -33.69
CA ASP A 355 -90.51 125.67 -33.30
C ASP A 355 -90.14 124.68 -32.18
N GLU A 356 -91.03 124.45 -31.21
CA GLU A 356 -90.80 123.46 -30.15
C GLU A 356 -90.81 122.02 -30.72
N ILE A 357 -91.72 121.70 -31.65
CA ILE A 357 -91.74 120.41 -32.36
C ILE A 357 -90.48 120.25 -33.22
N ARG A 358 -90.05 121.31 -33.91
CA ARG A 358 -88.83 121.32 -34.73
C ARG A 358 -87.61 121.00 -33.87
N LYS A 359 -87.48 121.67 -32.72
CA LYS A 359 -86.40 121.43 -31.77
C LYS A 359 -86.44 120.02 -31.21
N LEU A 360 -87.61 119.50 -30.84
CA LEU A 360 -87.77 118.14 -30.34
C LEU A 360 -87.40 117.08 -31.41
N ALA A 361 -87.69 117.37 -32.68
CA ALA A 361 -87.32 116.54 -33.81
C ALA A 361 -85.80 116.59 -34.09
N GLU A 362 -85.17 117.76 -34.04
CA GLU A 362 -83.70 117.91 -34.13
C GLU A 362 -82.99 117.15 -32.99
N ASP A 363 -83.46 117.30 -31.75
CA ASP A 363 -82.94 116.59 -30.58
C ASP A 363 -83.13 115.06 -30.73
N SER A 364 -84.30 114.61 -31.20
CA SER A 364 -84.58 113.18 -31.44
C SER A 364 -83.67 112.58 -32.52
N ASN A 365 -83.39 113.35 -33.57
CA ASN A 365 -82.48 112.97 -34.65
C ASN A 365 -81.04 112.83 -34.13
N GLU A 366 -80.56 113.80 -33.35
CA GLU A 366 -79.23 113.76 -32.74
C GLU A 366 -79.08 112.58 -31.77
N GLN A 367 -80.08 112.36 -30.89
CA GLN A 367 -80.06 111.22 -29.98
C GLN A 367 -80.09 109.88 -30.71
N SER A 368 -80.89 109.75 -31.77
CA SER A 368 -80.92 108.51 -32.56
C SER A 368 -79.57 108.25 -33.24
N LYS A 369 -78.94 109.29 -33.80
CA LYS A 369 -77.59 109.16 -34.37
C LYS A 369 -76.55 108.71 -33.34
N ARG A 370 -76.62 109.24 -32.11
CA ARG A 370 -75.76 108.80 -30.99
C ARG A 370 -76.02 107.33 -30.61
N ILE A 371 -77.28 106.90 -30.57
CA ILE A 371 -77.65 105.50 -30.32
C ILE A 371 -77.09 104.61 -31.44
N SER A 372 -77.24 104.99 -32.70
CA SER A 372 -76.70 104.25 -33.84
C SER A 372 -75.18 104.09 -33.75
N THR A 373 -74.42 105.13 -33.38
CA THR A 373 -72.97 105.04 -33.18
C THR A 373 -72.63 104.06 -32.05
N HIS A 374 -73.30 104.14 -30.90
CA HIS A 374 -73.05 103.21 -29.79
C HIS A 374 -73.42 101.77 -30.12
N LEU A 375 -74.47 101.53 -30.91
CA LEU A 375 -74.83 100.19 -31.38
C LEU A 375 -73.78 99.62 -32.34
N GLN A 376 -73.17 100.45 -33.20
CA GLN A 376 -72.07 100.03 -34.06
C GLN A 376 -70.80 99.67 -33.24
N GLU A 377 -70.46 100.48 -32.24
CA GLU A 377 -69.36 100.19 -31.30
C GLU A 377 -69.62 98.91 -30.49
N LEU A 378 -70.87 98.68 -30.08
CA LEU A 378 -71.31 97.46 -29.41
C LEU A 378 -71.17 96.25 -30.34
N GLY A 379 -71.61 96.34 -31.60
CA GLY A 379 -71.47 95.29 -32.60
C GLY A 379 -70.01 94.90 -32.84
N ALA A 380 -69.12 95.88 -32.97
CA ALA A 380 -67.68 95.65 -33.07
C ALA A 380 -67.11 94.95 -31.83
N SER A 381 -67.55 95.35 -30.64
CA SER A 381 -67.15 94.75 -29.37
C SER A 381 -67.62 93.29 -29.27
N ILE A 382 -68.85 92.98 -29.68
CA ILE A 382 -69.40 91.61 -29.69
C ILE A 382 -68.64 90.73 -30.69
N SER A 383 -68.31 91.26 -31.88
CA SER A 383 -67.50 90.53 -32.86
C SER A 383 -66.11 90.20 -32.32
N ASN A 384 -65.50 91.11 -31.57
CA ASN A 384 -64.21 90.86 -30.92
C ASN A 384 -64.33 89.79 -29.82
N VAL A 385 -65.40 89.83 -29.01
CA VAL A 385 -65.69 88.78 -28.02
C VAL A 385 -65.83 87.42 -28.72
N ALA A 386 -66.63 87.31 -29.78
CA ALA A 386 -66.82 86.07 -30.52
C ALA A 386 -65.50 85.52 -31.09
N ALA A 387 -64.64 86.38 -31.65
CA ALA A 387 -63.32 85.98 -32.16
C ALA A 387 -62.41 85.45 -31.04
N ASN A 388 -62.37 86.13 -29.88
CA ASN A 388 -61.59 85.67 -28.74
C ASN A 388 -62.12 84.34 -28.17
N THR A 389 -63.44 84.16 -28.11
CA THR A 389 -64.06 82.90 -27.65
C THR A 389 -63.72 81.74 -28.59
N GLN A 390 -63.63 81.96 -29.91
CA GLN A 390 -63.18 80.95 -30.87
C GLN A 390 -61.71 80.53 -30.63
N GLN A 391 -60.83 81.47 -30.28
CA GLN A 391 -59.45 81.14 -29.92
C GLN A 391 -59.38 80.31 -28.63
N VAL A 392 -60.19 80.66 -27.62
CA VAL A 392 -60.30 79.88 -26.39
C VAL A 392 -60.78 78.46 -26.65
N GLN A 393 -61.73 78.27 -27.60
CA GLN A 393 -62.19 76.93 -28.00
C GLN A 393 -61.04 76.07 -28.55
N SER A 394 -60.19 76.62 -29.42
CA SER A 394 -59.02 75.91 -29.96
C SER A 394 -57.98 75.58 -28.87
N HIS A 395 -57.84 76.43 -27.84
CA HIS A 395 -57.00 76.13 -26.69
C HIS A 395 -57.55 74.95 -25.88
N PHE A 396 -58.87 74.80 -25.72
CA PHE A 396 -59.45 73.62 -25.07
C PHE A 396 -59.20 72.34 -25.88
N GLU A 397 -59.31 72.36 -27.20
CA GLU A 397 -58.95 71.20 -28.05
C GLU A 397 -57.48 70.78 -27.86
N THR A 398 -56.58 71.76 -27.75
CA THR A 398 -55.17 71.51 -27.46
C THR A 398 -55.00 70.89 -26.07
N ILE A 399 -55.71 71.40 -25.06
CA ILE A 399 -55.71 70.84 -23.69
C ILE A 399 -56.15 69.38 -23.73
N PHE A 400 -57.23 69.02 -24.43
CA PHE A 400 -57.65 67.62 -24.56
C PHE A 400 -56.58 66.72 -25.18
N GLY A 401 -55.93 67.17 -26.24
CA GLY A 401 -54.84 66.43 -26.88
C GLY A 401 -53.69 66.15 -25.92
N LEU A 402 -53.29 67.16 -25.13
CA LEU A 402 -52.25 67.04 -24.11
C LEU A 402 -52.67 66.12 -22.96
N THR A 403 -53.90 66.25 -22.46
CA THR A 403 -54.47 65.39 -21.41
C THR A 403 -54.45 63.91 -21.82
N ASN A 404 -54.86 63.62 -23.06
CA ASN A 404 -54.84 62.24 -23.57
C ASN A 404 -53.40 61.72 -23.73
N THR A 405 -52.46 62.58 -24.12
CA THR A 405 -51.03 62.22 -24.19
C THR A 405 -50.48 61.85 -22.82
N VAL A 406 -50.75 62.67 -21.80
CA VAL A 406 -50.34 62.40 -20.41
C VAL A 406 -50.96 61.09 -19.92
N LYS A 407 -52.25 60.85 -20.20
CA LYS A 407 -52.93 59.60 -19.86
C LYS A 407 -52.25 58.36 -20.45
N MET A 408 -51.83 58.43 -21.72
CA MET A 408 -51.11 57.33 -22.37
C MET A 408 -49.72 57.12 -21.76
N GLN A 409 -49.00 58.20 -21.45
CA GLN A 409 -47.68 58.13 -20.81
C GLN A 409 -47.77 57.52 -19.40
N GLU A 410 -48.73 57.95 -18.59
CA GLU A 410 -48.99 57.41 -17.25
C GLU A 410 -49.29 55.90 -17.30
N HIS A 411 -50.09 55.46 -18.28
CA HIS A 411 -50.36 54.04 -18.48
C HIS A 411 -49.10 53.23 -18.81
N GLN A 412 -48.23 53.75 -19.68
CA GLN A 412 -46.95 53.11 -20.01
C GLN A 412 -46.04 53.01 -18.79
N ILE A 413 -45.95 54.07 -17.98
CA ILE A 413 -45.14 54.06 -16.76
C ILE A 413 -45.70 53.03 -15.76
N MET A 414 -47.04 52.94 -15.63
CA MET A 414 -47.67 51.94 -14.76
C MET A 414 -47.34 50.51 -15.17
N THR A 415 -47.37 50.19 -16.47
CA THR A 415 -46.94 48.88 -16.97
C THR A 415 -45.47 48.62 -16.65
N ALA A 416 -44.60 49.60 -16.88
CA ALA A 416 -43.18 49.48 -16.56
C ALA A 416 -42.92 49.27 -15.06
N MET A 417 -43.70 49.91 -14.18
CA MET A 417 -43.61 49.72 -12.73
C MET A 417 -44.05 48.31 -12.31
N GLN A 418 -45.09 47.75 -12.93
CA GLN A 418 -45.51 46.37 -12.69
C GLN A 418 -44.42 45.37 -13.10
N GLU A 419 -43.84 45.53 -14.29
CA GLU A 419 -42.71 44.70 -14.74
C GLU A 419 -41.51 44.83 -13.80
N GLN A 420 -41.22 46.05 -13.32
CA GLN A 420 -40.12 46.28 -12.38
C GLN A 420 -40.38 45.65 -11.01
N ASP A 421 -41.63 45.61 -10.54
CA ASP A 421 -42.01 44.95 -9.29
C ASP A 421 -41.81 43.44 -9.38
N GLU A 422 -42.31 42.81 -10.45
CA GLU A 422 -42.10 41.38 -10.72
C GLU A 422 -40.61 41.04 -10.83
N GLY A 423 -39.84 41.84 -11.57
CA GLY A 423 -38.39 41.67 -11.70
C GLY A 423 -37.67 41.83 -10.36
N SER A 424 -38.09 42.78 -9.52
CA SER A 424 -37.51 42.99 -8.19
C SER A 424 -37.79 41.80 -7.25
N SER A 425 -38.99 41.22 -7.33
CA SER A 425 -39.36 40.02 -6.59
C SER A 425 -38.50 38.82 -6.98
N GLN A 426 -38.25 38.61 -8.27
CA GLN A 426 -37.35 37.56 -8.76
C GLN A 426 -35.91 37.75 -8.28
N VAL A 427 -35.42 39.00 -8.29
CA VAL A 427 -34.08 39.32 -7.78
C VAL A 427 -33.99 39.03 -6.28
N LEU A 428 -35.02 39.34 -5.49
CA LEU A 428 -35.03 39.01 -4.05
C LEU A 428 -34.97 37.50 -3.80
N GLU A 429 -35.70 36.70 -4.57
CA GLU A 429 -35.64 35.23 -4.43
C GLU A 429 -34.25 34.70 -4.81
N ALA A 430 -33.64 35.23 -5.88
CA ALA A 430 -32.27 34.88 -6.25
C ALA A 430 -31.25 35.26 -5.16
N MET A 431 -31.41 36.43 -4.53
CA MET A 431 -30.54 36.84 -3.41
C MET A 431 -30.67 35.91 -2.20
N LYS A 432 -31.88 35.42 -1.92
CA LYS A 432 -32.13 34.43 -0.86
C LYS A 432 -31.47 33.10 -1.17
N GLU A 433 -31.50 32.65 -2.42
CA GLU A 433 -30.79 31.45 -2.86
C GLU A 433 -29.27 31.61 -2.74
N ILE A 434 -28.71 32.75 -3.17
CA ILE A 434 -27.28 33.07 -2.99
C ILE A 434 -26.90 33.05 -1.50
N ASN A 435 -27.76 33.58 -0.63
CA ASN A 435 -27.51 33.54 0.81
C ASN A 435 -27.46 32.10 1.35
N ASN A 436 -28.39 31.23 0.93
CA ASN A 436 -28.39 29.82 1.31
C ASN A 436 -27.11 29.10 0.83
N ILE A 437 -26.70 29.35 -0.43
CA ILE A 437 -25.45 28.81 -0.97
C ILE A 437 -24.25 29.32 -0.18
N THR A 438 -24.24 30.60 0.19
CA THR A 438 -23.17 31.21 0.99
C THR A 438 -23.05 30.52 2.36
N CYS A 439 -24.17 30.20 3.00
CA CYS A 439 -24.19 29.40 4.23
C CYS A 439 -23.64 27.99 4.02
N ALA A 440 -24.08 27.28 2.97
CA ALA A 440 -23.59 25.93 2.68
C ALA A 440 -22.07 25.91 2.39
N VAL A 441 -21.57 26.89 1.64
CA VAL A 441 -20.13 27.03 1.36
C VAL A 441 -19.34 27.32 2.64
N LYS A 442 -19.92 28.06 3.60
CA LYS A 442 -19.33 28.26 4.93
C LYS A 442 -19.18 26.95 5.69
N GLU A 443 -20.25 26.15 5.77
CA GLU A 443 -20.23 24.85 6.46
C GLU A 443 -19.19 23.91 5.83
N ASN A 444 -19.17 23.81 4.50
CA ASN A 444 -18.18 23.00 3.78
C ASN A 444 -16.74 23.48 4.04
N SER A 445 -16.52 24.79 4.13
CA SER A 445 -15.21 25.36 4.44
C SER A 445 -14.73 24.99 5.85
N GLU A 446 -15.64 24.99 6.83
CA GLU A 446 -15.36 24.54 8.20
C GLU A 446 -15.05 23.03 8.27
N GLU A 447 -15.74 22.21 7.48
CA GLU A 447 -15.47 20.78 7.35
C GLU A 447 -14.08 20.52 6.74
N ILE A 448 -13.74 21.20 5.63
CA ILE A 448 -12.42 21.08 4.99
C ILE A 448 -11.31 21.53 5.95
N LEU A 449 -11.53 22.59 6.73
CA LEU A 449 -10.57 23.04 7.74
C LEU A 449 -10.33 21.97 8.81
N THR A 450 -11.39 21.31 9.25
CA THR A 450 -11.31 20.23 10.24
C THR A 450 -10.57 19.02 9.66
N GLY A 451 -10.95 18.56 8.46
CA GLY A 451 -10.23 17.48 7.77
C GLY A 451 -8.76 17.80 7.52
N SER A 452 -8.43 19.05 7.16
CA SER A 452 -7.04 19.49 6.98
C SER A 452 -6.22 19.39 8.26
N LYS A 453 -6.82 19.68 9.42
CA LYS A 453 -6.17 19.51 10.74
C LYS A 453 -5.94 18.04 11.07
N GLU A 454 -6.90 17.17 10.78
CA GLU A 454 -6.76 15.73 11.00
C GLU A 454 -5.66 15.13 10.13
N ILE A 455 -5.62 15.49 8.84
CA ILE A 455 -4.54 15.05 7.94
C ILE A 455 -3.19 15.55 8.44
N ASN A 456 -3.10 16.79 8.95
CA ASN A 456 -1.86 17.34 9.52
C ASN A 456 -1.36 16.49 10.71
N ILE A 457 -2.26 16.06 11.59
CA ILE A 457 -1.92 15.18 12.72
C ILE A 457 -1.39 13.84 12.23
N GLU A 458 -2.04 13.22 11.25
CA GLU A 458 -1.60 11.94 10.69
C GLU A 458 -0.27 12.04 9.95
N VAL A 459 -0.03 13.13 9.22
CA VAL A 459 1.26 13.40 8.56
C VAL A 459 2.37 13.59 9.60
N SER A 460 2.09 14.27 10.72
CA SER A 460 3.05 14.38 11.82
C SER A 460 3.38 13.03 12.44
N LYS A 461 2.39 12.15 12.67
CA LYS A 461 2.64 10.78 13.14
C LYS A 461 3.46 9.97 12.14
N LEU A 462 3.21 10.13 10.84
CA LEU A 462 3.99 9.48 9.79
C LEU A 462 5.45 9.95 9.81
N ALA A 463 5.68 11.25 10.01
CA ALA A 463 7.02 11.82 10.17
C ALA A 463 7.75 11.22 11.36
N ASP A 464 7.10 11.17 12.53
CA ASP A 464 7.68 10.59 13.76
C ASP A 464 8.02 9.11 13.60
N GLY A 465 7.13 8.35 12.94
CA GLY A 465 7.35 6.94 12.63
C GLY A 465 8.52 6.72 11.66
N THR A 466 8.63 7.57 10.63
CA THR A 466 9.71 7.50 9.65
C THR A 466 11.05 7.81 10.29
N ASN A 467 11.13 8.87 11.11
CA ASN A 467 12.34 9.23 11.86
C ASN A 467 12.77 8.11 12.82
N SER A 468 11.82 7.46 13.50
CA SER A 468 12.12 6.35 14.40
C SER A 468 12.74 5.14 13.70
N ILE A 469 12.42 4.91 12.41
CA ILE A 469 13.02 3.82 11.62
C ILE A 469 14.40 4.24 11.10
N THR A 470 14.59 5.51 10.75
CA THR A 470 15.91 6.04 10.33
C THR A 470 16.93 6.00 11.47
N ASP A 471 16.49 6.23 12.71
CA ASP A 471 17.35 6.29 13.90
C ASP A 471 17.68 4.91 14.50
N ALA A 472 17.02 3.82 14.06
CA ALA A 472 17.17 2.45 14.55
C ALA A 472 18.13 1.62 13.68
#